data_AF-A0AAD8J115-F1
#
_entry.id   AF-A0AAD8J115-F1
#
_cell.length_a   1.000
_cell.length_b   1.000
_cell.length_c   1.000
_cell.angle_alpha   90.00
_cell.angle_beta   90.00
_cell.angle_gamma   90.00
#
_symmetry.space_group_name_H-M   'P 1'
#
loop_
_entity.id
_entity.type
_entity.pdbx_description
1 polymer ?
#
loop_
_entity_poly.entity_id
_entity_poly.type
_entity_poly.pdbx_seq_one_letter_code
_entity_poly.pdbx_strand_id
1 'polypeptide(L)'
;MLYVFAGMYIFTHALYFKGAWRGTFNPYLTEDYDFHFLNGDSIRVPFMTTYFKNRFISVFDGFKVLKLLYKPSRTQYSNDRSFHMCIFLPDAKDGLPALLEKAGSESDFVNRHVPNEIVEVGKFRIPKI
;
A
#
# COMPACT_ATOMS: atom_id res chain seq x y z
N MET A 1 -26.93 -37.59 36.98
CA MET A 1 -27.27 -36.37 36.22
C MET A 1 -26.05 -35.46 36.26
N LEU A 2 -25.28 -35.38 35.17
CA LEU A 2 -24.09 -34.51 35.07
C LEU A 2 -24.46 -33.33 34.18
N TYR A 3 -24.36 -32.12 34.72
CA TYR A 3 -24.56 -30.88 33.97
C TYR A 3 -23.29 -30.59 33.16
N VAL A 4 -23.43 -30.51 31.84
CA VAL A 4 -22.38 -29.99 30.96
C VAL A 4 -22.53 -28.47 30.93
N PHE A 5 -21.55 -27.74 31.45
CA PHE A 5 -21.41 -26.31 31.17
C PHE A 5 -20.89 -26.16 29.73
N ALA A 6 -21.71 -25.59 28.85
CA ALA A 6 -21.24 -25.11 27.57
C ALA A 6 -20.43 -23.82 27.81
N GLY A 7 -19.09 -23.92 27.78
CA GLY A 7 -18.21 -22.76 27.78
C GLY A 7 -18.13 -22.14 26.38
N MET A 8 -18.29 -20.82 26.29
CA MET A 8 -18.06 -20.06 25.06
C MET A 8 -16.57 -19.73 24.94
N TYR A 9 -15.93 -20.21 23.87
CA TYR A 9 -14.53 -19.89 23.55
C TYR A 9 -14.46 -18.71 22.58
N ILE A 10 -13.72 -17.67 22.96
CA ILE A 10 -13.47 -16.50 22.13
C ILE A 10 -11.96 -16.37 21.93
N PHE A 11 -11.53 -16.22 20.67
CA PHE A 11 -10.15 -15.89 20.31
C PHE A 11 -10.08 -14.45 19.83
N THR A 12 -9.23 -13.64 20.47
CA THR A 12 -9.01 -12.24 20.11
C THR A 12 -7.58 -12.02 19.64
N HIS A 13 -7.41 -11.38 18.48
CA HIS A 13 -6.11 -10.94 17.96
C HIS A 13 -6.18 -9.48 17.53
N ALA A 14 -5.11 -8.73 17.77
CA ALA A 14 -4.97 -7.35 17.33
C ALA A 14 -3.54 -7.12 16.83
N LEU A 15 -3.40 -6.47 15.68
CA LEU A 15 -2.12 -6.09 15.11
C LEU A 15 -2.06 -4.58 14.93
N TYR A 16 -1.05 -3.95 15.53
CA TYR A 16 -0.76 -2.53 15.35
C TYR A 16 0.56 -2.37 14.59
N PHE A 17 0.56 -1.58 13.51
CA PHE A 17 1.75 -1.27 12.75
C PHE A 17 1.85 0.25 12.51
N LYS A 18 2.99 0.83 12.90
CA LYS A 18 3.35 2.21 12.60
C LYS A 18 4.82 2.26 12.21
N GLY A 19 5.10 2.68 10.98
CA GLY A 19 6.45 2.80 10.45
C GLY A 19 6.72 4.19 9.90
N ALA A 20 7.97 4.64 9.99
CA ALA A 20 8.42 5.86 9.32
C ALA A 20 8.92 5.53 7.92
N TRP A 21 8.56 6.31 6.90
CA TRP A 21 9.07 6.14 5.54
C TRP A 21 10.59 6.34 5.46
N ARG A 22 11.29 5.51 4.68
CA ARG A 22 12.72 5.68 4.38
C ARG A 22 12.95 6.93 3.52
N GLY A 23 12.12 7.12 2.49
CA GLY A 23 12.04 8.35 1.70
C GLY A 23 10.80 9.14 2.09
N THR A 24 10.97 10.29 2.77
CA THR A 24 9.87 11.09 3.29
C THR A 24 9.21 11.94 2.21
N PHE A 25 7.90 12.17 2.36
CA PHE A 25 7.16 13.16 1.59
C PHE A 25 7.35 14.53 2.22
N ASN A 26 7.61 15.55 1.40
CA ASN A 26 7.72 16.92 1.93
C ASN A 26 6.30 17.47 2.18
N PRO A 27 5.93 17.82 3.43
CA PRO A 27 4.61 18.38 3.72
C PRO A 27 4.33 19.67 2.93
N TYR A 28 5.35 20.47 2.61
CA TYR A 28 5.20 21.70 1.82
C TYR A 28 4.84 21.47 0.35
N LEU A 29 5.02 20.23 -0.15
CA LEU A 29 4.60 19.84 -1.50
C LEU A 29 3.24 19.15 -1.52
N THR A 30 2.61 18.99 -0.35
CA THR A 30 1.29 18.36 -0.27
C THR A 30 0.23 19.36 -0.69
N GLU A 31 -0.55 19.01 -1.70
CA GLU A 31 -1.60 19.85 -2.27
C GLU A 31 -2.87 19.03 -2.47
N ASP A 32 -4.02 19.70 -2.47
CA ASP A 32 -5.31 19.05 -2.63
C ASP A 32 -5.61 18.73 -4.10
N TYR A 33 -5.94 17.48 -4.39
CA TYR A 33 -6.41 17.01 -5.70
C TYR A 33 -7.66 16.16 -5.57
N ASP A 34 -8.35 15.95 -6.68
CA ASP A 34 -9.54 15.10 -6.72
C ASP A 34 -9.17 13.63 -6.52
N PHE A 35 -9.82 13.01 -5.55
CA PHE A 35 -9.89 11.56 -5.39
C PHE A 35 -11.25 11.09 -5.89
N HIS A 36 -11.25 10.19 -6.88
CA HIS A 36 -12.46 9.72 -7.53
C HIS A 36 -12.99 8.47 -6.82
N PHE A 37 -14.28 8.50 -6.49
CA PHE A 37 -15.00 7.34 -5.97
C PHE A 37 -15.53 6.46 -7.12
N LEU A 38 -15.86 5.22 -6.78
CA LEU A 38 -16.41 4.25 -7.75
C LEU A 38 -17.78 4.66 -8.31
N ASN A 39 -18.54 5.49 -7.60
CA ASN A 39 -19.84 6.00 -8.04
C ASN A 39 -19.73 7.19 -9.02
N GLY A 40 -18.52 7.63 -9.35
CA GLY A 40 -18.26 8.76 -10.24
C GLY A 40 -18.07 10.10 -9.54
N ASP A 41 -18.42 10.20 -8.26
CA ASP A 41 -18.19 11.41 -7.46
C ASP A 41 -16.69 11.61 -7.16
N SER A 42 -16.33 12.81 -6.69
CA SER A 42 -14.98 13.09 -6.22
C SER A 42 -14.94 14.03 -5.03
N ILE A 43 -13.92 13.85 -4.19
CA ILE A 43 -13.58 14.79 -3.11
C ILE A 43 -12.16 15.30 -3.29
N ARG A 44 -11.90 16.52 -2.83
CA ARG A 44 -10.54 17.05 -2.75
C ARG A 44 -9.88 16.56 -1.48
N VAL A 45 -8.73 15.89 -1.62
CA VAL A 45 -7.91 15.40 -0.51
C VAL A 45 -6.44 15.76 -0.71
N PRO A 46 -5.67 15.90 0.37
CA PRO A 46 -4.24 16.17 0.26
C PRO A 46 -3.50 14.99 -0.39
N PHE A 47 -2.80 15.24 -1.50
CA PHE A 47 -1.86 14.27 -2.07
C PHE A 47 -0.41 14.67 -1.77
N MET A 48 0.33 13.72 -1.23
CA MET A 48 1.75 13.80 -0.95
C MET A 48 2.57 13.57 -2.23
N THR A 49 3.69 14.27 -2.35
CA THR A 49 4.69 14.04 -3.41
C THR A 49 6.12 14.26 -2.87
N THR A 50 7.12 14.16 -3.74
CA THR A 50 8.53 14.45 -3.43
C THR A 50 9.19 15.26 -4.53
N TYR A 51 10.28 15.94 -4.18
CA TYR A 51 11.15 16.60 -5.16
C TYR A 51 11.77 15.62 -6.15
N PHE A 52 12.27 14.49 -5.65
CA PHE A 52 12.92 13.49 -6.48
C PHE A 52 11.90 12.59 -7.18
N LYS A 53 12.16 12.32 -8.44
CA LYS A 53 11.31 11.53 -9.33
C LYS A 53 11.67 10.04 -9.37
N ASN A 54 12.72 9.62 -8.65
CA ASN A 54 13.20 8.25 -8.66
C ASN A 54 12.39 7.37 -7.70
N ARG A 55 11.66 6.39 -8.24
CA ARG A 55 10.70 5.56 -7.49
C ARG A 55 10.79 4.09 -7.84
N PHE A 56 10.49 3.23 -6.86
CA PHE A 56 10.28 1.81 -7.11
C PHE A 56 8.89 1.61 -7.71
N ILE A 57 8.78 1.70 -9.03
CA ILE A 57 7.54 1.53 -9.78
C ILE A 57 7.74 0.53 -10.90
N SER A 58 6.78 -0.38 -11.05
CA SER A 58 6.65 -1.27 -12.21
C SER A 58 5.29 -1.05 -12.86
N VAL A 59 5.25 -1.11 -14.19
CA VAL A 59 4.04 -0.95 -15.00
C VAL A 59 3.72 -2.28 -15.65
N PHE A 60 2.47 -2.71 -15.56
CA PHE A 60 1.95 -3.95 -16.11
C PHE A 60 0.75 -3.64 -17.00
N ASP A 61 0.27 -4.65 -17.71
CA ASP A 61 -0.98 -4.54 -18.47
C ASP A 61 -2.17 -4.35 -17.51
N GLY A 62 -2.73 -3.14 -17.52
CA GLY A 62 -3.91 -2.74 -16.75
C GLY A 62 -3.66 -2.15 -15.36
N PHE A 63 -2.41 -2.12 -14.86
CA PHE A 63 -2.11 -1.56 -13.54
C PHE A 63 -0.62 -1.21 -13.33
N LYS A 64 -0.35 -0.43 -12.28
CA LYS A 64 0.99 -0.07 -11.83
C LYS A 64 1.19 -0.50 -10.38
N VAL A 65 2.43 -0.78 -9.98
CA VAL A 65 2.78 -1.11 -8.59
C VAL A 65 3.85 -0.15 -8.10
N LEU A 66 3.62 0.45 -6.94
CA LEU A 66 4.57 1.29 -6.23
C LEU A 66 5.04 0.60 -4.95
N LYS A 67 6.34 0.58 -4.69
CA LYS A 67 6.93 0.10 -3.43
C LYS A 67 7.46 1.27 -2.58
N LEU A 68 6.97 1.37 -1.35
CA LEU A 68 7.39 2.34 -0.34
C LEU A 68 8.12 1.62 0.79
N LEU A 69 9.39 1.94 0.98
CA LEU A 69 10.21 1.36 2.04
C LEU A 69 9.99 2.10 3.37
N TYR A 70 9.85 1.35 4.46
CA TYR A 70 9.98 1.89 5.81
C TYR A 70 11.45 1.99 6.22
N LYS A 71 11.75 2.88 7.17
CA LYS A 71 13.07 2.93 7.82
C LYS A 71 13.31 1.61 8.54
N PRO A 72 14.47 0.97 8.35
CA PRO A 72 14.82 -0.21 9.12
C PRO A 72 14.89 0.13 10.61
N SER A 73 14.48 -0.81 11.46
CA SER A 73 14.66 -0.68 12.91
C SER A 73 16.16 -0.76 13.23
N ARG A 74 16.70 0.22 13.97
CA ARG A 74 18.10 0.21 14.44
C ARG A 74 18.23 -0.48 15.80
N THR A 75 17.50 -1.57 16.04
CA THR A 75 17.60 -2.30 17.32
C THR A 75 18.68 -3.37 17.25
N GLN A 76 19.44 -3.53 18.33
CA GLN A 76 20.56 -4.50 18.44
C GLN A 76 20.11 -5.97 18.25
N TYR A 77 18.80 -6.23 18.33
CA TYR A 77 18.16 -7.55 18.18
C TYR A 77 17.31 -7.70 16.92
N SER A 78 17.20 -6.67 16.07
CA SER A 78 16.50 -6.81 14.79
C SER A 78 17.49 -7.26 13.73
N ASN A 79 17.43 -8.55 13.41
CA ASN A 79 17.69 -9.05 12.06
C ASN A 79 17.11 -8.06 11.03
N ASP A 80 17.85 -7.88 9.92
CA ASP A 80 17.74 -6.90 8.82
C ASP A 80 16.37 -6.88 8.07
N ARG A 81 15.27 -6.90 8.84
CA ARG A 81 13.90 -6.96 8.37
C ARG A 81 13.52 -5.59 7.86
N SER A 82 13.50 -5.47 6.54
CA SER A 82 12.96 -4.31 5.85
C SER A 82 11.46 -4.51 5.59
N PHE A 83 10.64 -3.62 6.13
CA PHE A 83 9.23 -3.55 5.80
C PHE A 83 9.01 -2.62 4.62
N HIS A 84 8.04 -2.95 3.79
CA HIS A 84 7.62 -2.11 2.68
C HIS A 84 6.11 -2.21 2.49
N MET A 85 5.53 -1.15 1.92
CA MET A 85 4.15 -1.12 1.46
C MET A 85 4.16 -1.17 -0.07
N CYS A 86 3.35 -2.05 -0.64
CA CYS A 86 3.08 -2.07 -2.08
C CYS A 86 1.69 -1.46 -2.32
N ILE A 87 1.62 -0.48 -3.22
CA ILE A 87 0.37 0.13 -3.68
C ILE A 87 0.13 -0.35 -5.11
N PHE A 88 -0.94 -1.12 -5.30
CA PHE A 88 -1.40 -1.59 -6.59
C PHE A 88 -2.47 -0.62 -7.11
N LEU A 89 -2.16 0.06 -8.23
CA LEU A 89 -3.00 1.10 -8.81
C LEU A 89 -3.49 0.66 -10.19
N PRO A 90 -4.78 0.30 -10.36
CA PRO A 90 -5.35 0.04 -11.67
C PRO A 90 -5.26 1.27 -12.59
N ASP A 91 -5.15 1.04 -13.90
CA ASP A 91 -5.18 2.13 -14.88
C ASP A 91 -6.59 2.72 -15.05
N ALA A 92 -7.63 1.88 -14.92
CA ALA A 92 -9.02 2.29 -14.92
C ALA A 92 -9.48 2.74 -13.51
N LYS A 93 -10.29 3.80 -13.42
CA LYS A 93 -10.77 4.36 -12.13
C LYS A 93 -11.59 3.35 -11.31
N ASP A 94 -12.32 2.48 -12.00
CA ASP A 94 -13.15 1.39 -11.48
C ASP A 94 -12.46 0.03 -11.58
N GLY A 95 -11.15 -0.02 -11.87
CA GLY A 95 -10.42 -1.26 -12.14
C GLY A 95 -10.04 -2.10 -10.93
N LEU A 96 -10.31 -1.63 -9.69
CA LEU A 96 -9.90 -2.33 -8.48
C LEU A 96 -10.53 -3.73 -8.34
N PRO A 97 -11.84 -3.95 -8.60
CA PRO A 97 -12.43 -5.28 -8.55
C PRO A 97 -11.77 -6.26 -9.54
N ALA A 98 -11.53 -5.84 -10.78
CA ALA A 98 -10.86 -6.70 -11.77
C ALA A 98 -9.42 -7.06 -11.36
N LEU A 99 -8.70 -6.10 -10.77
CA LEU A 99 -7.35 -6.34 -10.25
C LEU A 99 -7.34 -7.30 -9.05
N LEU A 100 -8.36 -7.23 -8.18
CA LEU A 100 -8.52 -8.16 -7.06
C LEU A 100 -8.84 -9.59 -7.53
N GLU A 101 -9.73 -9.75 -8.51
CA GLU A 101 -10.01 -11.07 -9.12
C GLU A 101 -8.75 -11.67 -9.76
N LYS A 102 -7.96 -10.85 -10.46
CA LYS A 102 -6.66 -11.27 -11.00
C LYS A 102 -5.70 -11.70 -9.89
N ALA A 103 -5.61 -10.93 -8.80
CA ALA A 103 -4.75 -11.25 -7.67
C ALA A 103 -5.18 -12.52 -6.90
N GLY A 104 -6.48 -12.82 -6.86
CA GLY A 104 -7.02 -14.03 -6.22
C GLY A 104 -6.91 -15.29 -7.07
N SER A 105 -6.86 -15.15 -8.39
CA SER A 105 -6.77 -16.28 -9.34
C SER A 105 -5.33 -16.68 -9.67
N GLU A 106 -4.38 -15.74 -9.59
CA GLU A 106 -2.99 -15.99 -9.90
C GLU A 106 -2.14 -16.37 -8.67
N SER A 107 -1.40 -17.47 -8.76
CA SER A 107 -0.48 -17.86 -7.69
C SER A 107 0.65 -16.83 -7.50
N ASP A 108 0.99 -16.57 -6.24
CA ASP A 108 2.10 -15.70 -5.85
C ASP A 108 2.02 -14.27 -6.46
N PHE A 109 0.80 -13.81 -6.79
CA PHE A 109 0.58 -12.56 -7.52
C PHE A 109 1.33 -11.38 -6.89
N VAL A 110 1.22 -11.20 -5.57
CA VAL A 110 1.85 -10.07 -4.89
C VAL A 110 3.37 -10.08 -5.08
N ASN A 111 4.03 -11.20 -4.81
CA ASN A 111 5.50 -11.29 -4.85
C ASN A 111 6.05 -11.14 -6.27
N ARG A 112 5.36 -11.67 -7.28
CA ARG A 112 5.75 -11.53 -8.69
C ARG A 112 5.65 -10.09 -9.22
N HIS A 113 4.87 -9.24 -8.58
CA HIS A 113 4.65 -7.86 -9.01
C HIS A 113 5.33 -6.79 -8.14
N VAL A 114 6.15 -7.19 -7.15
CA VAL A 114 6.91 -6.23 -6.31
C VAL A 114 8.03 -5.59 -7.14
N PRO A 115 8.07 -4.25 -7.27
CA PRO A 115 9.14 -3.57 -7.98
C PRO A 115 10.50 -3.73 -7.30
N ASN A 116 11.53 -4.03 -8.08
CA ASN A 116 12.92 -4.11 -7.63
C ASN A 116 13.84 -3.05 -8.24
N GLU A 117 13.36 -2.31 -9.23
CA GLU A 117 14.10 -1.26 -9.93
C GLU A 117 13.59 0.13 -9.57
N ILE A 118 14.48 1.11 -9.62
CA ILE A 118 14.17 2.52 -9.45
C ILE A 118 14.09 3.16 -10.83
N VAL A 119 12.95 3.78 -11.12
CA VAL A 119 12.70 4.48 -12.38
C VAL A 119 12.39 5.95 -12.13
N GLU A 120 12.78 6.82 -13.06
CA GLU A 120 12.34 8.21 -13.05
C GLU A 120 10.86 8.28 -13.48
N VAL A 121 10.04 8.98 -12.71
CA VAL A 121 8.61 9.16 -13.02
C VAL A 121 8.23 10.62 -13.23
N GLY A 122 7.23 10.86 -14.07
CA GLY A 122 6.67 12.19 -14.30
C GLY A 122 5.88 12.70 -13.09
N LYS A 123 4.55 12.61 -13.16
CA LYS A 123 3.67 12.98 -12.05
C LYS A 123 3.61 11.84 -11.04
N PHE A 124 3.90 12.15 -9.78
CA PHE A 124 3.85 11.20 -8.67
C PHE A 124 3.08 11.80 -7.50
N ARG A 125 1.99 11.15 -7.11
CA ARG A 125 1.07 11.65 -6.06
C ARG A 125 0.49 10.46 -5.30
N ILE A 126 0.45 10.56 -3.98
CA ILE A 126 -0.18 9.55 -3.10
C ILE A 126 -1.14 10.27 -2.16
N PRO A 127 -2.41 9.88 -2.06
CA PRO A 127 -3.33 10.50 -1.11
C PRO A 127 -2.83 10.30 0.33
N LYS A 128 -2.89 11.35 1.14
CA LYS A 128 -2.64 11.30 2.57
C LYS A 128 -3.93 10.85 3.24
N ILE A 129 -3.98 9.56 3.58
CA ILE A 129 -5.08 8.90 4.28
C ILE A 129 -4.89 9.01 5.79
#